data_AF-A0A5P6PCJ0-F1
#
_entry.id   AF-A0A5P6PCJ0-F1
#
_cell.length_a   1.000
_cell.length_b   1.000
_cell.length_c   1.000
_cell.angle_alpha   90.00
_cell.angle_beta   90.00
_cell.angle_gamma   90.00
#
_symmetry.space_group_name_H-M   'P 1'
#
loop_
_entity.id
_entity.type
_entity.pdbx_description
1 polymer ?
#
loop_
_entity_poly.entity_id
_entity_poly.type
_entity_poly.pdbx_seq_one_letter_code
_entity_poly.pdbx_strand_id
1 'polypeptide(L)'
;MSLRGAFGWETAVSLMSNRYVLQLRRAARAAGVPRMLGRFTRDYESPFSKQLMLACRQGDVVWDVGANVGLYTASFADWVGPSGKVFAFEPDAMNLPRLRSACGERPNVEIRPFGLSDRTERRTFLGDGGDGTTSRVLQPGESVPKGAVEVELLTGDDAIQGGKAELPDIIKVDVEGHELSVLKGLQGALANKRLRNVFVEVHFGILDCSGRADDPKRIEEILKRSGFKLSWTDASHIFAARPA
;
A
#
# COMPACT_ATOMS: atom_id res chain seq x y z
N MET A 1 -20.42 33.87 9.83
CA MET A 1 -20.97 32.83 10.73
C MET A 1 -21.22 31.58 9.91
N SER A 2 -20.39 30.56 10.07
CA SER A 2 -20.43 29.30 9.33
C SER A 2 -21.04 28.20 10.21
N LEU A 3 -22.14 27.61 9.75
CA LEU A 3 -22.70 26.36 10.28
C LEU A 3 -23.15 25.53 9.08
N ARG A 4 -22.33 24.56 8.67
CA ARG A 4 -22.71 23.35 7.92
C ARG A 4 -21.45 22.50 7.74
N GLY A 5 -21.37 21.35 8.42
CA GLY A 5 -20.25 20.42 8.25
C GLY A 5 -20.20 19.20 9.16
N ALA A 6 -21.03 19.11 10.22
CA ALA A 6 -20.88 18.04 11.22
C ALA A 6 -21.94 16.91 11.17
N PHE A 7 -22.99 17.00 10.34
CA PHE A 7 -24.17 16.13 10.51
C PHE A 7 -24.23 14.86 9.62
N GLY A 8 -23.26 14.65 8.72
CA GLY A 8 -23.27 13.51 7.78
C GLY A 8 -22.27 12.39 8.08
N TRP A 9 -21.30 12.60 8.97
CA TRP A 9 -20.17 11.69 9.15
C TRP A 9 -20.43 10.61 10.20
N GLU A 10 -21.10 10.92 11.31
CA GLU A 10 -21.45 9.93 12.35
C GLU A 10 -22.45 8.89 11.83
N THR A 11 -23.38 9.33 10.98
CA THR A 11 -24.38 8.46 10.32
C THR A 11 -23.74 7.55 9.28
N ALA A 12 -22.76 8.04 8.51
CA ALA A 12 -22.01 7.22 7.56
C ALA A 12 -21.14 6.17 8.28
N VAL A 13 -20.44 6.56 9.35
CA VAL A 13 -19.65 5.64 10.19
C VAL A 13 -20.55 4.59 10.87
N SER A 14 -21.73 4.98 11.35
CA SER A 14 -22.73 4.07 11.96
C SER A 14 -23.34 3.08 10.95
N LEU A 15 -23.62 3.52 9.73
CA LEU A 15 -24.09 2.65 8.64
C LEU A 15 -22.98 1.71 8.12
N MET A 16 -21.71 2.13 8.17
CA MET A 16 -20.56 1.36 7.68
C MET A 16 -19.96 0.40 8.72
N SER A 17 -20.19 0.65 10.01
CA SER A 17 -19.95 -0.29 11.12
C SER A 17 -21.15 -1.22 11.37
N ASN A 18 -22.19 -1.11 10.54
CA ASN A 18 -23.38 -1.93 10.65
C ASN A 18 -23.03 -3.40 10.36
N ARG A 19 -23.23 -4.25 11.39
CA ARG A 19 -22.98 -5.70 11.38
C ARG A 19 -23.59 -6.40 10.15
N TYR A 20 -24.69 -5.89 9.62
CA TYR A 20 -25.37 -6.46 8.45
C TYR A 20 -24.60 -6.22 7.13
N VAL A 21 -23.96 -5.06 6.95
CA VAL A 21 -23.12 -4.75 5.77
C VAL A 21 -21.85 -5.60 5.79
N LEU A 22 -21.27 -5.80 6.98
CA LEU A 22 -20.12 -6.68 7.19
C LEU A 22 -20.46 -8.16 6.94
N GLN A 23 -21.66 -8.61 7.32
CA GLN A 23 -22.13 -9.97 7.03
C GLN A 23 -22.45 -10.17 5.55
N LEU A 24 -23.01 -9.18 4.86
CA LEU A 24 -23.20 -9.22 3.40
C LEU A 24 -21.86 -9.36 2.65
N ARG A 25 -20.82 -8.66 3.09
CA ARG A 25 -19.46 -8.79 2.53
C ARG A 25 -18.79 -10.14 2.84
N ARG A 26 -19.17 -10.80 3.93
CA ARG A 26 -18.76 -12.18 4.24
C ARG A 26 -19.51 -13.21 3.38
N ALA A 27 -20.81 -13.01 3.17
CA ALA A 27 -21.64 -13.87 2.32
C ALA A 27 -21.22 -13.81 0.85
N ALA A 28 -20.90 -12.61 0.33
CA ALA A 28 -20.35 -12.45 -1.03
C ALA A 28 -19.00 -13.15 -1.21
N ARG A 29 -18.19 -13.24 -0.14
CA ARG A 29 -16.93 -14.00 -0.11
C ARG A 29 -17.14 -15.51 -0.13
N ALA A 30 -18.16 -16.01 0.55
CA ALA A 30 -18.51 -17.43 0.53
C ALA A 30 -19.08 -17.90 -0.82
N ALA A 31 -19.60 -16.99 -1.63
CA ALA A 31 -20.22 -17.28 -2.93
C ALA A 31 -19.24 -17.37 -4.12
N GLY A 32 -17.91 -17.28 -3.89
CA GLY A 32 -16.91 -17.67 -4.89
C GLY A 32 -16.77 -16.78 -6.12
N VAL A 33 -17.11 -15.49 -6.06
CA VAL A 33 -16.86 -14.56 -7.18
C VAL A 33 -15.34 -14.38 -7.36
N PRO A 34 -14.73 -14.76 -8.51
CA PRO A 34 -13.28 -14.72 -8.68
C PRO A 34 -12.73 -13.29 -8.62
N ARG A 35 -11.85 -13.03 -7.65
CA ARG A 35 -11.19 -11.73 -7.40
C ARG A 35 -10.44 -11.14 -8.60
N MET A 36 -10.07 -11.98 -9.57
CA MET A 36 -9.14 -11.62 -10.66
C MET A 36 -9.79 -10.86 -11.82
N LEU A 37 -11.03 -11.18 -12.21
CA LEU A 37 -11.69 -10.52 -13.35
C LEU A 37 -12.22 -9.11 -13.02
N GLY A 38 -12.44 -8.79 -11.75
CA GLY A 38 -12.96 -7.49 -11.32
C GLY A 38 -11.90 -6.39 -11.11
N ARG A 39 -10.61 -6.74 -10.96
CA ARG A 39 -9.53 -5.77 -10.69
C ARG A 39 -8.95 -5.14 -11.96
N PHE A 40 -8.76 -5.93 -13.03
CA PHE A 40 -8.10 -5.48 -14.27
C PHE A 40 -8.79 -4.34 -15.00
N THR A 41 -10.13 -4.27 -14.98
CA THR A 41 -10.90 -3.24 -15.71
C THR A 41 -11.41 -2.11 -14.82
N ARG A 42 -11.41 -2.29 -13.49
CA ARG A 42 -12.11 -1.39 -12.56
C ARG A 42 -11.18 -0.44 -11.82
N ASP A 43 -9.91 -0.82 -11.60
CA ASP A 43 -8.99 0.02 -10.82
C ASP A 43 -8.43 1.20 -11.63
N TYR A 44 -8.26 1.07 -12.95
CA TYR A 44 -7.74 2.15 -13.80
C TYR A 44 -8.64 3.40 -13.81
N GLU A 45 -9.95 3.22 -13.59
CA GLU A 45 -10.94 4.32 -13.51
C GLU A 45 -11.21 4.81 -12.09
N SER A 46 -10.54 4.24 -11.08
CA SER A 46 -10.75 4.68 -9.70
C SER A 46 -10.22 6.11 -9.48
N PRO A 47 -10.86 6.90 -8.59
CA PRO A 47 -10.32 8.20 -8.18
C PRO A 47 -8.87 8.10 -7.66
N PHE A 48 -8.51 6.99 -7.02
CA PHE A 48 -7.17 6.73 -6.50
C PHE A 48 -6.13 6.61 -7.63
N SER A 49 -6.37 5.76 -8.63
CA SER A 49 -5.49 5.61 -9.80
C SER A 49 -5.33 6.91 -10.58
N LYS A 50 -6.43 7.66 -10.74
CA LYS A 50 -6.37 8.97 -11.39
C LYS A 50 -5.49 9.96 -10.62
N GLN A 51 -5.58 9.97 -9.28
CA GLN A 51 -4.73 10.84 -8.46
C GLN A 51 -3.26 10.41 -8.49
N LEU A 52 -2.97 9.10 -8.49
CA LEU A 52 -1.61 8.58 -8.70
C LEU A 52 -1.02 9.07 -10.02
N MET A 53 -1.76 8.90 -11.12
CA MET A 53 -1.33 9.35 -12.45
C MET A 53 -1.06 10.86 -12.48
N LEU A 54 -1.95 11.68 -11.89
CA LEU A 54 -1.79 13.14 -11.86
C LEU A 54 -0.63 13.61 -10.96
N ALA A 55 -0.22 12.80 -9.98
CA ALA A 55 0.88 13.11 -9.08
C ALA A 55 2.25 12.81 -9.71
N CYS A 56 2.32 11.82 -10.60
CA CYS A 56 3.55 11.43 -11.30
C CYS A 56 4.02 12.50 -12.28
N ARG A 57 5.33 12.74 -12.29
CA ARG A 57 6.01 13.59 -13.27
C ARG A 57 7.09 12.80 -13.99
N GLN A 58 7.42 13.23 -15.20
CA GLN A 58 8.55 12.70 -15.95
C GLN A 58 9.85 12.85 -15.14
N GLY A 59 10.63 11.79 -15.03
CA GLY A 59 11.86 11.77 -14.24
C GLY A 59 11.69 11.45 -12.75
N ASP A 60 10.47 11.20 -12.27
CA ASP A 60 10.26 10.89 -10.85
C ASP A 60 10.80 9.53 -10.45
N VAL A 61 11.26 9.44 -9.19
CA VAL A 61 11.48 8.16 -8.51
C VAL A 61 10.21 7.76 -7.75
N VAL A 62 9.62 6.63 -8.12
CA VAL A 62 8.41 6.09 -7.48
C VAL A 62 8.74 4.82 -6.71
N TRP A 63 8.23 4.71 -5.49
CA TRP A 63 8.22 3.46 -4.75
C TRP A 63 6.82 2.85 -4.78
N ASP A 64 6.74 1.60 -5.26
CA ASP A 64 5.54 0.77 -5.22
C ASP A 64 5.72 -0.27 -4.12
N VAL A 65 5.22 0.03 -2.92
CA VAL A 65 5.38 -0.82 -1.72
C VAL A 65 4.19 -1.77 -1.61
N GLY A 66 4.47 -3.07 -1.75
CA GLY A 66 3.45 -4.11 -1.96
C GLY A 66 3.03 -4.19 -3.43
N ALA A 67 4.02 -4.36 -4.32
CA ALA A 67 3.80 -4.35 -5.75
C ALA A 67 2.94 -5.53 -6.26
N ASN A 68 2.86 -6.61 -5.49
CA ASN A 68 2.08 -7.82 -5.79
C ASN A 68 2.39 -8.30 -7.22
N VAL A 69 1.39 -8.51 -8.07
CA VAL A 69 1.56 -8.93 -9.48
C VAL A 69 1.89 -7.79 -10.44
N GLY A 70 2.12 -6.57 -9.97
CA GLY A 70 2.60 -5.44 -10.79
C GLY A 70 1.54 -4.56 -11.43
N LEU A 71 0.32 -4.53 -10.88
CA LEU A 71 -0.81 -3.76 -11.43
C LEU A 71 -0.50 -2.27 -11.59
N TYR A 72 0.11 -1.66 -10.57
CA TYR A 72 0.52 -0.25 -10.61
C TYR A 72 1.95 -0.06 -11.11
N THR A 73 2.84 -1.02 -10.86
CA THR A 73 4.27 -0.92 -11.21
C THR A 73 4.50 -0.58 -12.68
N ALA A 74 3.84 -1.29 -13.59
CA ALA A 74 3.97 -1.04 -15.03
C ALA A 74 3.44 0.36 -15.41
N SER A 75 2.32 0.76 -14.81
CA SER A 75 1.69 2.07 -15.03
C SER A 75 2.59 3.22 -14.55
N PHE A 76 3.20 3.08 -13.36
CA PHE A 76 4.15 4.07 -12.85
C PHE A 76 5.33 4.25 -13.81
N ALA A 77 5.88 3.14 -14.32
CA ALA A 77 7.01 3.18 -15.23
C ALA A 77 6.68 3.93 -16.53
N ASP A 78 5.45 3.78 -17.04
CA ASP A 78 4.98 4.50 -18.20
C ASP A 78 4.74 5.99 -17.89
N TRP A 79 4.18 6.32 -16.72
CA TRP A 79 3.87 7.70 -16.32
C TRP A 79 5.10 8.55 -16.03
N VAL A 80 6.14 7.98 -15.38
CA VAL A 80 7.39 8.70 -15.09
C VAL A 80 8.37 8.71 -16.27
N GLY A 81 8.09 7.88 -17.28
CA GLY A 81 8.87 7.77 -18.50
C GLY A 81 10.32 7.30 -18.31
N PRO A 82 11.12 7.35 -19.39
CA PRO A 82 12.41 6.66 -19.46
C PRO A 82 13.49 7.28 -18.57
N SER A 83 13.35 8.54 -18.17
CA SER A 83 14.27 9.20 -17.23
C SER A 83 13.86 9.03 -15.77
N GLY A 84 12.63 8.54 -15.51
CA GLY A 84 12.17 8.23 -14.17
C GLY A 84 12.59 6.82 -13.74
N LYS A 85 12.18 6.44 -12.53
CA LYS A 85 12.55 5.16 -11.96
C LYS A 85 11.48 4.62 -11.02
N VAL A 86 11.22 3.32 -11.07
CA VAL A 86 10.24 2.66 -10.20
C VAL A 86 10.94 1.56 -9.40
N PHE A 87 10.90 1.66 -8.07
CA PHE A 87 11.31 0.58 -7.17
C PHE A 87 10.07 -0.17 -6.69
N ALA A 88 9.94 -1.43 -7.09
CA ALA A 88 8.80 -2.28 -6.77
C ALA A 88 9.17 -3.27 -5.66
N PHE A 89 8.63 -3.06 -4.46
CA PHE A 89 8.93 -3.89 -3.28
C PHE A 89 7.86 -4.98 -3.13
N GLU A 90 8.28 -6.24 -3.26
CA GLU A 90 7.41 -7.40 -3.14
C GLU A 90 8.15 -8.55 -2.44
N PRO A 91 7.79 -8.88 -1.19
CA PRO A 91 8.43 -9.97 -0.45
C PRO A 91 7.98 -11.38 -0.88
N ASP A 92 6.77 -11.54 -1.44
CA ASP A 92 6.23 -12.85 -1.78
C ASP A 92 6.84 -13.38 -3.09
N ALA A 93 7.67 -14.41 -2.96
CA ALA A 93 8.32 -15.06 -4.09
C ALA A 93 7.33 -15.62 -5.13
N MET A 94 6.08 -15.92 -4.74
CA MET A 94 5.04 -16.39 -5.65
C MET A 94 4.53 -15.29 -6.60
N ASN A 95 4.61 -14.03 -6.19
CA ASN A 95 4.18 -12.88 -6.99
C ASN A 95 5.27 -12.42 -7.97
N LEU A 96 6.55 -12.63 -7.64
CA LEU A 96 7.69 -12.14 -8.42
C LEU A 96 7.66 -12.53 -9.91
N PRO A 97 7.31 -13.77 -10.32
CA PRO A 97 7.22 -14.11 -11.74
C PRO A 97 6.17 -13.29 -12.49
N ARG A 98 5.00 -13.09 -11.86
CA ARG A 98 3.90 -12.29 -12.45
C ARG A 98 4.26 -10.81 -12.49
N LEU A 99 4.87 -10.29 -11.42
CA LEU A 99 5.40 -8.92 -11.37
C LEU A 99 6.42 -8.67 -12.49
N ARG A 100 7.39 -9.58 -12.69
CA ARG A 100 8.35 -9.48 -13.80
C ARG A 100 7.66 -9.49 -15.15
N SER A 101 6.69 -10.37 -15.34
CA SER A 101 5.91 -10.43 -16.58
C SER A 101 5.12 -9.16 -16.85
N ALA A 102 4.53 -8.54 -15.82
CA ALA A 102 3.78 -7.29 -15.95
C ALA A 102 4.68 -6.10 -16.30
N CYS A 103 5.87 -6.04 -15.71
CA CYS A 103 6.85 -4.98 -15.97
C CYS A 103 7.50 -5.12 -17.35
N GLY A 104 7.65 -6.35 -17.87
CA GLY A 104 8.30 -6.61 -19.16
C GLY A 104 9.76 -6.16 -19.16
N GLU A 105 10.23 -5.62 -20.28
CA GLU A 105 11.63 -5.16 -20.46
C GLU A 105 11.83 -3.68 -20.09
N ARG A 106 10.96 -3.09 -19.27
CA ARG A 106 11.05 -1.68 -18.89
C ARG A 106 12.35 -1.42 -18.10
N PRO A 107 13.32 -0.66 -18.67
CA PRO A 107 14.63 -0.48 -18.05
C PRO A 107 14.60 0.43 -16.82
N ASN A 108 13.51 1.18 -16.64
CA ASN A 108 13.27 2.07 -15.52
C ASN A 108 12.56 1.39 -14.34
N VAL A 109 12.39 0.06 -14.35
CA VAL A 109 11.80 -0.69 -13.24
C VAL A 109 12.84 -1.56 -12.54
N GLU A 110 12.91 -1.44 -11.22
CA GLU A 110 13.78 -2.21 -10.36
C GLU A 110 12.96 -2.97 -9.31
N ILE A 111 12.88 -4.29 -9.45
CA ILE A 111 12.14 -5.14 -8.50
C ILE A 111 13.01 -5.49 -7.30
N ARG A 112 12.46 -5.32 -6.11
CA ARG A 112 13.08 -5.60 -4.81
C ARG A 112 12.35 -6.75 -4.13
N PRO A 113 12.98 -7.95 -4.04
CA PRO A 113 12.34 -9.15 -3.50
C PRO A 113 12.34 -9.16 -1.96
N PHE A 114 11.97 -8.03 -1.35
CA PHE A 114 11.87 -7.84 0.09
C PHE A 114 10.77 -6.80 0.37
N GLY A 115 10.18 -6.88 1.56
CA GLY A 115 9.15 -5.94 2.01
C GLY A 115 9.75 -4.77 2.78
N LEU A 116 8.97 -3.72 2.97
CA LEU A 116 9.32 -2.63 3.88
C LEU A 116 8.58 -2.78 5.22
N SER A 117 9.22 -2.39 6.31
CA SER A 117 8.70 -2.49 7.67
C SER A 117 9.37 -1.45 8.58
N ASP A 118 9.02 -1.45 9.87
CA ASP A 118 9.63 -0.60 10.90
C ASP A 118 10.97 -1.16 11.42
N ARG A 119 11.38 -2.34 10.96
CA ARG A 119 12.62 -3.04 11.36
C ARG A 119 13.18 -3.86 10.21
N THR A 120 14.50 -4.02 10.20
CA THR A 120 15.20 -4.94 9.31
C THR A 120 15.28 -6.31 9.97
N GLU A 121 14.58 -7.30 9.41
CA GLU A 121 14.45 -8.65 9.99
C GLU A 121 13.95 -9.66 8.95
N ARG A 122 14.02 -10.96 9.28
CA ARG A 122 13.27 -12.00 8.57
C ARG A 122 12.00 -12.30 9.36
N ARG A 123 10.87 -12.38 8.66
CA ARG A 123 9.57 -12.68 9.27
C ARG A 123 8.85 -13.78 8.51
N THR A 124 8.12 -14.59 9.25
CA THR A 124 7.19 -15.55 8.66
C THR A 124 6.00 -14.82 8.06
N PHE A 125 5.76 -15.11 6.79
CA PHE A 125 4.75 -14.52 5.94
C PHE A 125 3.83 -15.63 5.46
N LEU A 126 2.52 -15.42 5.54
CA LEU A 126 1.57 -16.30 4.89
C LEU A 126 1.39 -15.78 3.47
N GLY A 127 1.99 -16.46 2.50
CA GLY A 127 1.81 -16.14 1.09
C GLY A 127 0.44 -16.53 0.57
N ASP A 128 0.06 -15.96 -0.57
CA ASP A 128 -1.16 -16.35 -1.27
C ASP A 128 -0.93 -17.76 -1.83
N GLY A 129 -1.48 -18.79 -1.18
CA GLY A 129 -1.29 -20.21 -1.52
C GLY A 129 -1.83 -20.64 -2.89
N GLY A 130 -2.03 -19.70 -3.83
CA GLY A 130 -2.63 -19.90 -5.14
C GLY A 130 -4.13 -19.58 -5.20
N ASP A 131 -4.76 -19.36 -4.05
CA ASP A 131 -6.23 -19.34 -3.90
C ASP A 131 -6.81 -17.91 -3.74
N GLY A 132 -5.99 -16.87 -3.79
CA GLY A 132 -6.41 -15.48 -3.59
C GLY A 132 -6.62 -15.11 -2.12
N THR A 133 -5.98 -15.80 -1.18
CA THR A 133 -5.96 -15.42 0.25
C THR A 133 -4.98 -14.28 0.49
N THR A 134 -5.32 -13.37 1.40
CA THR A 134 -4.53 -12.17 1.73
C THR A 134 -3.14 -12.55 2.24
N SER A 135 -2.12 -12.04 1.57
CA SER A 135 -0.71 -12.19 1.91
C SER A 135 -0.38 -11.31 3.11
N ARG A 136 -0.04 -11.90 4.28
CA ARG A 136 0.19 -11.12 5.50
C ARG A 136 1.39 -11.60 6.32
N VAL A 137 2.04 -10.65 6.99
CA VAL A 137 3.02 -10.93 8.04
C VAL A 137 2.30 -11.54 9.25
N LEU A 138 2.77 -12.68 9.75
CA LEU A 138 2.23 -13.31 10.96
C LEU A 138 2.64 -12.52 12.20
N GLN A 139 1.72 -12.42 13.16
CA GLN A 139 2.01 -11.78 14.45
C GLN A 139 2.70 -12.77 15.41
N PRO A 140 3.53 -12.28 16.36
CA PRO A 140 4.10 -13.12 17.39
C PRO A 140 3.03 -13.91 18.16
N GLY A 141 3.20 -15.23 18.26
CA GLY A 141 2.26 -16.12 18.94
C GLY A 141 1.15 -16.72 18.06
N GLU A 142 1.04 -16.31 16.80
CA GLU A 142 0.18 -17.01 15.84
C GLU A 142 0.78 -18.37 15.45
N SER A 143 -0.07 -19.40 15.34
CA SER A 143 0.33 -20.69 14.81
C SER A 143 0.75 -20.56 13.34
N VAL A 144 1.95 -21.03 13.00
CA VAL A 144 2.47 -20.99 11.62
C VAL A 144 1.62 -21.90 10.73
N PRO A 145 0.84 -21.35 9.78
CA PRO A 145 0.03 -22.17 8.89
C PRO A 145 0.90 -22.93 7.89
N LYS A 146 0.39 -24.05 7.39
CA LYS A 146 1.04 -24.81 6.32
C LYS A 146 1.12 -23.93 5.07
N GLY A 147 2.32 -23.73 4.52
CA GLY A 147 2.56 -22.85 3.37
C GLY A 147 3.07 -21.44 3.72
N ALA A 148 3.35 -21.17 5.00
CA ALA A 148 4.06 -19.96 5.36
C ALA A 148 5.53 -19.98 4.88
N VAL A 149 6.02 -18.83 4.43
CA VAL A 149 7.37 -18.62 3.91
C VAL A 149 8.08 -17.55 4.74
N GLU A 150 9.40 -17.61 4.85
CA GLU A 150 10.15 -16.50 5.42
C GLU A 150 10.44 -15.45 4.36
N VAL A 151 10.21 -14.18 4.70
CA VAL A 151 10.50 -13.04 3.84
C VAL A 151 11.48 -12.09 4.52
N GLU A 152 12.30 -11.43 3.71
CA GLU A 152 13.16 -10.34 4.17
C GLU A 152 12.33 -9.05 4.26
N LEU A 153 12.45 -8.35 5.39
CA LEU A 153 11.90 -7.02 5.59
C LEU A 153 13.05 -6.06 5.91
N LEU A 154 13.00 -4.86 5.32
CA LEU A 154 13.91 -3.75 5.60
C LEU A 154 13.15 -2.51 6.05
N THR A 155 13.82 -1.59 6.74
CA THR A 155 13.32 -0.21 6.80
C THR A 155 13.54 0.47 5.45
N GLY A 156 12.69 1.44 5.11
CA GLY A 156 12.88 2.23 3.89
C GLY A 156 14.14 3.08 3.96
N ASP A 157 14.47 3.59 5.16
CA ASP A 157 15.71 4.34 5.38
C ASP A 157 16.95 3.46 5.19
N ASP A 158 16.95 2.20 5.66
CA ASP A 158 18.03 1.24 5.40
C ASP A 158 18.14 0.89 3.91
N ALA A 159 17.00 0.77 3.21
CA ALA A 159 16.99 0.52 1.77
C ALA A 159 17.67 1.67 0.99
N ILE A 160 17.47 2.92 1.42
CA ILE A 160 18.16 4.10 0.84
C ILE A 160 19.64 4.07 1.19
N GLN A 161 19.98 3.94 2.48
CA GLN A 161 21.37 3.98 2.95
C GLN A 161 22.22 2.85 2.35
N GLY A 162 21.64 1.66 2.20
CA GLY A 162 22.30 0.50 1.61
C GLY A 162 22.37 0.52 0.08
N GLY A 163 21.93 1.60 -0.57
CA GLY A 163 21.92 1.71 -2.04
C GLY A 163 20.95 0.75 -2.73
N LYS A 164 20.03 0.14 -1.97
CA LYS A 164 18.99 -0.73 -2.53
C LYS A 164 17.89 0.08 -3.20
N ALA A 165 17.64 1.33 -2.82
CA ALA A 165 16.68 2.20 -3.49
C ALA A 165 17.15 3.66 -3.49
N GLU A 166 16.79 4.40 -4.53
CA GLU A 166 16.97 5.85 -4.53
C GLU A 166 15.85 6.52 -3.74
N LEU A 167 16.13 7.73 -3.26
CA LEU A 167 15.16 8.53 -2.52
C LEU A 167 13.93 8.85 -3.40
N PRO A 168 12.70 8.54 -2.95
CA PRO A 168 11.50 8.70 -3.77
C PRO A 168 11.01 10.15 -3.84
N ASP A 169 10.40 10.45 -4.98
CA ASP A 169 9.54 11.61 -5.20
C ASP A 169 8.08 11.27 -4.81
N ILE A 170 7.68 10.01 -4.96
CA ILE A 170 6.34 9.48 -4.67
C ILE A 170 6.43 8.08 -4.06
N ILE A 171 5.58 7.78 -3.06
CA ILE A 171 5.44 6.43 -2.50
C ILE A 171 3.97 6.00 -2.58
N LYS A 172 3.70 4.80 -3.09
CA LYS A 172 2.44 4.06 -2.87
C LYS A 172 2.68 2.97 -1.83
N VAL A 173 1.78 2.84 -0.86
CA VAL A 173 1.78 1.80 0.17
C VAL A 173 0.46 1.03 0.14
N ASP A 174 0.56 -0.27 -0.12
CA ASP A 174 -0.57 -1.21 -0.18
C ASP A 174 -0.05 -2.59 0.26
N VAL A 175 -0.09 -2.87 1.57
CA VAL A 175 0.61 -4.02 2.17
C VAL A 175 -0.29 -4.79 3.14
N GLU A 176 -1.59 -4.82 2.85
CA GLU A 176 -2.61 -5.63 3.51
C GLU A 176 -2.57 -5.60 5.06
N GLY A 177 -2.52 -4.41 5.66
CA GLY A 177 -2.53 -4.23 7.13
C GLY A 177 -1.16 -4.06 7.77
N HIS A 178 -0.10 -3.86 6.98
CA HIS A 178 1.27 -3.54 7.45
C HIS A 178 1.67 -2.08 7.21
N GLU A 179 0.71 -1.22 6.84
CA GLU A 179 0.97 0.15 6.35
C GLU A 179 1.61 1.02 7.43
N LEU A 180 1.16 0.90 8.68
CA LEU A 180 1.73 1.66 9.79
C LEU A 180 3.21 1.32 10.03
N SER A 181 3.57 0.04 9.93
CA SER A 181 4.97 -0.39 10.09
C SER A 181 5.83 0.11 8.94
N VAL A 182 5.35 0.05 7.69
CA VAL A 182 6.04 0.65 6.54
C VAL A 182 6.32 2.13 6.81
N LEU A 183 5.32 2.92 7.21
CA LEU A 183 5.50 4.36 7.45
C LEU A 183 6.46 4.65 8.62
N LYS A 184 6.46 3.82 9.67
CA LYS A 184 7.43 3.94 10.77
C LYS A 184 8.87 3.66 10.35
N GLY A 185 9.09 2.85 9.31
CA GLY A 185 10.41 2.59 8.72
C GLY A 185 10.85 3.60 7.65
N LEU A 186 10.03 4.61 7.36
CA LEU A 186 10.28 5.64 6.35
C LEU A 186 10.58 7.00 6.99
N GLN A 187 11.12 7.08 8.21
CA GLN A 187 11.21 8.36 8.94
C GLN A 187 12.09 9.38 8.20
N GLY A 188 13.26 8.97 7.72
CA GLY A 188 14.17 9.79 6.93
C GLY A 188 13.56 10.17 5.58
N ALA A 189 12.99 9.19 4.86
CA ALA A 189 12.31 9.43 3.59
C ALA A 189 11.12 10.42 3.73
N LEU A 190 10.28 10.24 4.76
CA LEU A 190 9.13 11.10 5.06
C LEU A 190 9.53 12.50 5.55
N ALA A 191 10.70 12.67 6.15
CA ALA A 191 11.22 13.98 6.51
C ALA A 191 11.80 14.73 5.30
N ASN A 192 12.25 14.01 4.28
CA ASN A 192 12.90 14.59 3.11
C ASN A 192 11.90 15.37 2.23
N LYS A 193 12.31 16.57 1.79
CA LYS A 193 11.47 17.45 0.96
C LYS A 193 11.35 17.00 -0.50
N ARG A 194 12.23 16.11 -0.96
CA ARG A 194 12.11 15.47 -2.28
C ARG A 194 10.84 14.64 -2.40
N LEU A 195 10.47 13.92 -1.33
CA LEU A 195 9.24 13.15 -1.29
C LEU A 195 8.04 14.11 -1.23
N ARG A 196 7.31 14.21 -2.34
CA ARG A 196 6.18 15.14 -2.50
C ARG A 196 4.85 14.51 -2.13
N ASN A 197 4.66 13.24 -2.50
CA ASN A 197 3.37 12.58 -2.42
C ASN A 197 3.50 11.19 -1.80
N VAL A 198 2.57 10.85 -0.89
CA VAL A 198 2.43 9.51 -0.34
C VAL A 198 0.97 9.07 -0.48
N PHE A 199 0.77 7.87 -1.00
CA PHE A 199 -0.52 7.24 -1.20
C PHE A 199 -0.57 5.98 -0.35
N VAL A 200 -1.63 5.81 0.44
CA VAL A 200 -1.77 4.66 1.36
C VAL A 200 -3.16 4.05 1.21
N GLU A 201 -3.22 2.75 0.89
CA GLU A 201 -4.45 1.95 0.97
C GLU A 201 -4.57 1.35 2.37
N VAL A 202 -5.58 1.79 3.13
CA VAL A 202 -5.85 1.38 4.51
C VAL A 202 -6.81 0.20 4.54
N HIS A 203 -6.32 -0.95 4.99
CA HIS A 203 -7.08 -2.20 5.05
C HIS A 203 -7.89 -2.35 6.36
N PHE A 204 -8.91 -1.50 6.56
CA PHE A 204 -9.74 -1.50 7.79
C PHE A 204 -10.24 -2.88 8.24
N GLY A 205 -10.68 -3.72 7.29
CA GLY A 205 -11.20 -5.05 7.63
C GLY A 205 -10.17 -5.99 8.25
N ILE A 206 -8.88 -5.83 7.91
CA ILE A 206 -7.77 -6.58 8.51
C ILE A 206 -7.41 -5.98 9.88
N LEU A 207 -7.38 -4.65 9.96
CA LEU A 207 -7.04 -3.92 11.19
C LEU A 207 -8.04 -4.18 12.31
N ASP A 208 -9.34 -4.15 12.02
CA ASP A 208 -10.40 -4.42 13.00
C ASP A 208 -10.33 -5.85 13.55
N CYS A 209 -10.10 -6.84 12.68
CA CYS A 209 -9.98 -8.23 13.10
C CYS A 209 -8.71 -8.50 13.93
N SER A 210 -7.73 -7.60 13.86
CA SER A 210 -6.43 -7.72 14.53
C SER A 210 -6.31 -6.86 15.79
N GLY A 211 -7.38 -6.18 16.22
CA GLY A 211 -7.33 -5.25 17.36
C GLY A 211 -6.53 -3.96 17.10
N ARG A 212 -6.33 -3.60 15.83
CA ARG A 212 -5.51 -2.47 15.36
C ARG A 212 -6.36 -1.33 14.77
N ALA A 213 -7.57 -1.15 15.27
CA ALA A 213 -8.52 -0.14 14.78
C ALA A 213 -8.00 1.32 14.86
N ASP A 214 -6.99 1.60 15.70
CA ASP A 214 -6.37 2.92 15.82
C ASP A 214 -5.23 3.19 14.81
N ASP A 215 -4.79 2.18 14.07
CA ASP A 215 -3.69 2.34 13.10
C ASP A 215 -3.96 3.40 12.01
N PRO A 216 -5.18 3.56 11.46
CA PRO A 216 -5.48 4.62 10.50
C PRO A 216 -5.22 6.02 11.07
N LYS A 217 -5.57 6.27 12.34
CA LYS A 217 -5.29 7.55 13.01
C LYS A 217 -3.79 7.78 13.15
N ARG A 218 -3.03 6.75 13.51
CA ARG A 218 -1.56 6.82 13.64
C ARG A 218 -0.89 7.06 12.29
N ILE A 219 -1.39 6.46 11.22
CA ILE A 219 -0.95 6.73 9.84
C ILE A 219 -1.14 8.22 9.52
N GLU A 220 -2.33 8.77 9.78
CA GLU A 220 -2.56 10.19 9.56
C GLU A 220 -1.63 11.08 10.40
N GLU A 221 -1.40 10.74 11.67
CA GLU A 221 -0.51 11.50 12.55
C GLU A 221 0.93 11.53 12.04
N ILE A 222 1.47 10.39 11.61
CA ILE A 222 2.83 10.30 11.05
C ILE A 222 2.93 11.19 9.82
N LEU A 223 2.00 11.10 8.88
CA LEU A 223 2.03 11.88 7.64
C LEU A 223 1.87 13.38 7.94
N LYS A 224 0.96 13.78 8.83
CA LYS A 224 0.79 15.19 9.24
C LYS A 224 2.06 15.74 9.91
N ARG A 225 2.65 15.00 10.86
CA ARG A 225 3.90 15.41 11.55
C ARG A 225 5.08 15.53 10.60
N SER A 226 5.12 14.69 9.56
CA SER A 226 6.11 14.76 8.49
C SER A 226 5.89 15.92 7.49
N GLY A 227 4.84 16.73 7.70
CA GLY A 227 4.59 17.97 6.95
C GLY A 227 3.76 17.79 5.67
N PHE A 228 2.93 16.74 5.61
CA PHE A 228 1.98 16.53 4.53
C PHE A 228 0.58 17.06 4.90
N LYS A 229 -0.14 17.58 3.90
CA LYS A 229 -1.59 17.79 3.96
C LYS A 229 -2.29 16.53 3.47
N LEU A 230 -3.31 16.08 4.21
CA LEU A 230 -4.01 14.83 3.90
C LEU A 230 -5.37 15.08 3.28
N SER A 231 -5.77 14.18 2.40
CA SER A 231 -7.12 14.03 1.88
C SER A 231 -7.41 12.54 1.71
N TRP A 232 -8.67 12.14 1.88
CA TRP A 232 -9.12 10.79 1.56
C TRP A 232 -9.68 10.79 0.13
N THR A 233 -9.15 9.95 -0.76
CA THR A 233 -9.64 9.86 -2.14
C THR A 233 -10.92 9.02 -2.24
N ASP A 234 -11.10 8.10 -1.29
CA ASP A 234 -12.31 7.32 -1.06
C ASP A 234 -12.30 6.75 0.39
N ALA A 235 -13.11 5.72 0.66
CA ALA A 235 -13.27 5.15 2.00
C ALA A 235 -12.05 4.39 2.55
N SER A 236 -11.07 4.02 1.71
CA SER A 236 -9.89 3.27 2.14
C SER A 236 -8.56 3.92 1.74
N HIS A 237 -8.56 4.99 0.94
CA HIS A 237 -7.32 5.54 0.41
C HIS A 237 -7.00 6.95 0.95
N ILE A 238 -5.79 7.09 1.51
CA ILE A 238 -5.22 8.36 1.93
C ILE A 238 -4.28 8.87 0.82
N PHE A 239 -4.46 10.12 0.44
CA PHE A 239 -3.51 10.91 -0.34
C PHE A 239 -2.90 12.00 0.55
N ALA A 240 -1.58 11.97 0.68
CA ALA A 240 -0.78 12.92 1.44
C ALA A 240 0.14 13.69 0.50
N ALA A 241 -0.01 15.03 0.44
CA ALA A 241 0.80 15.89 -0.41
C ALA A 241 1.53 16.94 0.41
N ARG A 242 2.79 17.22 0.08
CA ARG A 242 3.48 18.39 0.62
C ARG A 242 2.87 19.67 0.02
N PRO A 243 2.64 20.71 0.84
CA PRO A 243 2.33 22.04 0.31
C PRO A 243 3.46 22.50 -0.62
N ALA A 244 3.09 23.12 -1.73
CA ALA A 244 4.02 23.81 -2.64
C ALA A 244 4.72 24.97 -1.92
#